data_AF-A0A7U2EWU5-F1
#
_entry.id   AF-A0A7U2EWU5-F1
#
_cell.length_a   1.000
_cell.length_b   1.000
_cell.length_c   1.000
_cell.angle_alpha   90.00
_cell.angle_beta   90.00
_cell.angle_gamma   90.00
#
_symmetry.space_group_name_H-M   'P 1'
#
loop_
_entity.id
_entity.type
_entity.pdbx_description
1 polymer ?
#
loop_
_entity_poly.entity_id
_entity_poly.type
_entity_poly.pdbx_seq_one_letter_code
_entity_poly.pdbx_strand_id
1 'polypeptide(L)'
;MGIQGLARRLEPYSCRYTAKELEGYAAIIDGPSLAYEAHKLALSAAASQTKIPSYSEINLEAIKWLDTLENQGITVAAVLFDGALPDAKRAERLSRTEQNNRRVQQLRASYATTACPIPTYLGSTSYAFLAPSLREALTESPFASRTRIVPGEADDSCALRARDLPRSIIFTSDTDLLLFDYHPETLVVLFQDAESPVGLKAFSPDHIAKKLQLKTLVPLAHAIQQHLSEGMDDLVRDARDLDTDSSAYLDFHRRYTAAIVAPIYLQQYVSLNSTSQSLDVRIFEFVHEALNRSQNLPVYLPLLAEDPNQASAWNIAQDIRTLAYSLLASSTSTIREYKRKAQGISPQDIRPYSDTDLHAPAKEIDGRVGGLLKWAKSKDLNPSLLWSLFALSLVLGELNTAPSLPLVSRVINADFDYTWPFVQLTARFQAAMYSLRMLKQMTEIWLAVNQHIQSKLRGTLSSLQSQMANLPAIADMFFVPGQSKRLLADHEQLKALIEEIYVSIGVEVATEQVSNKKKKRQAREAERKKRKTEQRQQSSR
;
A
#
# COMPACT_ATOMS: atom_id res chain seq x y z
N MET A 1 4.22 -9.56 14.46
CA MET A 1 2.89 -10.20 14.32
C MET A 1 2.97 -11.60 14.88
N GLY A 2 1.87 -12.33 14.98
CA GLY A 2 1.83 -13.69 15.55
C GLY A 2 1.60 -13.73 17.06
N ILE A 3 1.88 -14.89 17.67
CA ILE A 3 1.62 -15.15 19.09
C ILE A 3 2.40 -14.19 20.01
N GLN A 4 1.64 -13.47 20.83
CA GLN A 4 2.18 -12.49 21.75
C GLN A 4 3.19 -13.11 22.73
N GLY A 5 4.40 -12.57 22.75
CA GLY A 5 5.46 -12.99 23.66
C GLY A 5 6.28 -14.19 23.19
N LEU A 6 5.89 -14.89 22.11
CA LEU A 6 6.60 -16.07 21.61
C LEU A 6 8.07 -15.77 21.25
N ALA A 7 8.31 -14.76 20.41
CA ALA A 7 9.67 -14.35 20.03
C ALA A 7 10.57 -14.09 21.24
N ARG A 8 10.06 -13.35 22.23
CA ARG A 8 10.81 -13.02 23.46
C ARG A 8 11.17 -14.27 24.25
N ARG A 9 10.26 -15.25 24.33
CA ARG A 9 10.47 -16.51 25.06
C ARG A 9 11.47 -17.43 24.35
N LEU A 10 11.50 -17.40 23.02
CA LEU A 10 12.39 -18.22 22.20
C LEU A 10 13.76 -17.57 21.96
N GLU A 11 13.92 -16.28 22.27
CA GLU A 11 15.15 -15.51 22.10
C GLU A 11 16.41 -16.21 22.63
N PRO A 12 16.42 -16.83 23.84
CA PRO A 12 17.60 -17.52 24.38
C PRO A 12 18.01 -18.78 23.60
N TYR A 13 17.20 -19.22 22.65
CA TYR A 13 17.44 -20.40 21.81
C TYR A 13 17.82 -20.04 20.36
N SER A 14 17.90 -18.74 20.05
CA SER A 14 18.41 -18.28 18.76
C SER A 14 19.94 -18.46 18.65
N CYS A 15 20.42 -18.61 17.42
CA CYS A 15 21.85 -18.70 17.10
C CYS A 15 22.23 -17.59 16.13
N ARG A 16 23.47 -17.10 16.21
CA ARG A 16 24.05 -16.19 15.21
C ARG A 16 24.83 -17.00 14.19
N TYR A 17 24.57 -16.73 12.92
CA TYR A 17 25.22 -17.37 11.78
C TYR A 17 26.00 -16.34 10.98
N THR A 18 27.23 -16.69 10.62
CA THR A 18 28.07 -15.92 9.71
C THR A 18 27.65 -16.13 8.26
N ALA A 19 28.01 -15.21 7.36
CA ALA A 19 27.73 -15.35 5.93
C ALA A 19 28.27 -16.68 5.36
N LYS A 20 29.45 -17.12 5.82
CA LYS A 20 30.05 -18.40 5.40
C LYS A 20 29.23 -19.61 5.82
N GLU A 21 28.63 -19.60 7.01
CA GLU A 21 27.77 -20.70 7.48
C GLU A 21 26.44 -20.76 6.72
N LEU A 22 26.00 -19.62 6.18
CA LEU A 22 24.78 -19.50 5.40
C LEU A 22 25.02 -19.62 3.88
N GLU A 23 26.25 -19.86 3.45
CA GLU A 23 26.56 -20.01 2.03
C GLU A 23 25.80 -21.20 1.42
N GLY A 24 25.06 -20.94 0.33
CA GLY A 24 24.23 -21.93 -0.35
C GLY A 24 22.84 -22.13 0.26
N TYR A 25 22.46 -21.35 1.28
CA TYR A 25 21.08 -21.31 1.74
C TYR A 25 20.17 -20.57 0.75
N ALA A 26 18.89 -20.96 0.74
CA ALA A 26 17.85 -20.35 -0.08
C ALA A 26 16.93 -19.46 0.78
N ALA A 27 16.89 -18.16 0.51
CA ALA A 27 16.02 -17.22 1.20
C ALA A 27 14.59 -17.23 0.61
N ILE A 28 13.60 -17.34 1.50
CA ILE A 28 12.18 -17.21 1.23
C ILE A 28 11.70 -15.98 1.98
N ILE A 29 11.22 -14.98 1.25
CA ILE A 29 10.95 -13.65 1.80
C ILE A 29 9.45 -13.43 1.89
N ASP A 30 8.97 -13.08 3.10
CA ASP A 30 7.67 -12.49 3.33
C ASP A 30 7.68 -11.04 2.81
N GLY A 31 7.11 -10.83 1.63
CA GLY A 31 7.12 -9.57 0.89
C GLY A 31 6.44 -8.41 1.63
N PRO A 32 5.22 -8.58 2.20
CA PRO A 32 4.59 -7.58 3.03
C PRO A 32 5.48 -7.15 4.19
N SER A 33 6.06 -8.10 4.93
CA SER A 33 6.98 -7.79 6.03
C SER A 33 8.25 -7.08 5.53
N LEU A 34 8.82 -7.47 4.39
CA LEU A 34 9.96 -6.79 3.77
C LEU A 34 9.65 -5.32 3.48
N ALA A 35 8.44 -5.01 2.99
CA ALA A 35 8.06 -3.62 2.69
C ALA A 35 8.06 -2.73 3.95
N TYR A 36 7.62 -3.27 5.09
CA TYR A 36 7.68 -2.54 6.37
C TYR A 36 9.11 -2.44 6.91
N GLU A 37 9.93 -3.47 6.72
CA GLU A 37 11.34 -3.42 7.13
C GLU A 37 12.12 -2.41 6.29
N ALA A 38 11.96 -2.43 4.97
CA ALA A 38 12.57 -1.47 4.06
C ALA A 38 12.17 -0.03 4.40
N HIS A 39 10.94 0.20 4.87
CA HIS A 39 10.54 1.51 5.39
C HIS A 39 11.35 1.93 6.62
N LYS A 40 11.63 1.00 7.56
CA LYS A 40 12.52 1.29 8.71
C LYS A 40 13.95 1.57 8.24
N LEU A 41 14.49 0.76 7.33
CA LEU A 41 15.83 0.96 6.76
C LEU A 41 15.95 2.33 6.08
N ALA A 42 14.96 2.71 5.28
CA ALA A 42 14.90 4.02 4.64
C ALA A 42 14.80 5.17 5.64
N LEU A 43 14.03 5.02 6.73
CA LEU A 43 14.00 6.00 7.82
C LEU A 43 15.36 6.14 8.53
N SER A 44 16.03 5.03 8.81
CA SER A 44 17.35 5.01 9.42
C SER A 44 18.40 5.68 8.51
N ALA A 45 18.37 5.40 7.21
CA ALA A 45 19.22 6.04 6.22
C ALA A 45 18.92 7.55 6.09
N ALA A 46 17.64 7.92 6.23
CA ALA A 46 17.18 9.31 6.21
C ALA A 46 17.35 10.04 7.54
N ALA A 47 17.79 9.40 8.63
CA ALA A 47 17.83 10.02 9.97
C ALA A 47 18.72 11.28 10.07
N SER A 48 19.66 11.45 9.14
CA SER A 48 20.47 12.67 9.00
C SER A 48 19.74 13.83 8.28
N GLN A 49 18.57 13.56 7.70
CA GLN A 49 17.77 14.46 6.89
C GLN A 49 16.42 14.70 7.58
N THR A 50 15.96 15.95 7.66
CA THR A 50 14.66 16.30 8.25
C THR A 50 13.49 15.96 7.31
N LYS A 51 13.51 14.79 6.67
CA LYS A 51 12.55 14.36 5.65
C LYS A 51 12.04 12.94 5.91
N ILE A 52 10.85 12.66 5.42
CA ILE A 52 10.27 11.32 5.37
C ILE A 52 10.66 10.65 4.03
N PRO A 53 11.00 9.36 3.99
CA PRO A 53 11.38 8.71 2.73
C PRO A 53 10.20 8.57 1.77
N SER A 54 10.43 8.68 0.47
CA SER A 54 9.42 8.37 -0.56
C SER A 54 9.22 6.85 -0.71
N TYR A 55 8.15 6.45 -1.39
CA TYR A 55 7.98 5.04 -1.80
C TYR A 55 9.15 4.53 -2.65
N SER A 56 9.73 5.36 -3.53
CA SER A 56 10.89 4.96 -4.34
C SER A 56 12.15 4.75 -3.51
N GLU A 57 12.40 5.60 -2.51
CA GLU A 57 13.51 5.42 -1.56
C GLU A 57 13.34 4.14 -0.75
N ILE A 58 12.12 3.83 -0.30
CA ILE A 58 11.80 2.58 0.42
C ILE A 58 12.00 1.35 -0.46
N ASN A 59 11.48 1.38 -1.69
CA ASN A 59 11.64 0.28 -2.63
C ASN A 59 13.12 0.00 -2.93
N LEU A 60 13.93 1.06 -3.04
CA LEU A 60 15.36 0.94 -3.27
C LEU A 60 16.08 0.25 -2.09
N GLU A 61 15.74 0.59 -0.85
CA GLU A 61 16.32 -0.08 0.33
C GLU A 61 15.93 -1.56 0.40
N ALA A 62 14.70 -1.93 0.00
CA ALA A 62 14.30 -3.33 -0.08
C ALA A 62 15.15 -4.12 -1.11
N ILE A 63 15.35 -3.55 -2.31
CA ILE A 63 16.14 -4.19 -3.38
C ILE A 63 17.60 -4.33 -2.94
N LYS A 64 18.20 -3.28 -2.36
CA LYS A 64 19.56 -3.34 -1.81
C LYS A 64 19.71 -4.40 -0.73
N TRP A 65 18.69 -4.56 0.12
CA TRP A 65 18.69 -5.58 1.16
C TRP A 65 18.68 -6.99 0.56
N LEU A 66 17.89 -7.24 -0.49
CA LEU A 66 17.89 -8.51 -1.22
C LEU A 66 19.23 -8.76 -1.93
N ASP A 67 19.83 -7.75 -2.57
CA ASP A 67 21.16 -7.84 -3.17
C ASP A 67 22.22 -8.19 -2.12
N THR A 68 22.09 -7.66 -0.90
CA THR A 68 23.01 -7.95 0.21
C THR A 68 22.96 -9.43 0.60
N LEU A 69 21.79 -10.08 0.55
CA LEU A 69 21.67 -11.52 0.78
C LEU A 69 22.40 -12.33 -0.32
N GLU A 70 22.17 -12.01 -1.59
CA GLU A 70 22.81 -12.71 -2.71
C GLU A 70 24.34 -12.55 -2.66
N ASN A 71 24.83 -11.36 -2.32
CA ASN A 71 26.26 -11.10 -2.13
C ASN A 71 26.88 -11.86 -0.95
N GLN A 72 26.08 -12.30 0.01
CA GLN A 72 26.51 -13.14 1.12
C GLN A 72 26.42 -14.65 0.82
N GLY A 73 26.06 -15.03 -0.42
CA GLY A 73 25.91 -16.43 -0.82
C GLY A 73 24.55 -17.03 -0.44
N ILE A 74 23.59 -16.22 -0.01
CA ILE A 74 22.21 -16.64 0.27
C ILE A 74 21.36 -16.32 -0.95
N THR A 75 20.92 -17.35 -1.67
CA THR A 75 20.15 -17.18 -2.91
C THR A 75 18.70 -16.79 -2.59
N VAL A 76 18.21 -15.66 -3.09
CA VAL A 76 16.79 -15.30 -2.94
C VAL A 76 15.95 -16.23 -3.80
N ALA A 77 15.31 -17.23 -3.22
CA ALA A 77 14.54 -18.23 -3.95
C ALA A 77 13.11 -17.76 -4.25
N ALA A 78 12.50 -16.99 -3.36
CA ALA A 78 11.16 -16.45 -3.57
C ALA A 78 10.91 -15.18 -2.73
N VAL A 79 10.14 -14.25 -3.29
CA VAL A 79 9.52 -13.13 -2.56
C VAL A 79 8.01 -13.25 -2.71
N LEU A 80 7.30 -13.52 -1.62
CA LEU A 80 5.88 -13.88 -1.63
C LEU A 80 5.04 -12.73 -1.09
N PHE A 81 4.02 -12.33 -1.85
CA PHE A 81 3.06 -11.29 -1.47
C PHE A 81 1.67 -11.88 -1.25
N ASP A 82 0.95 -11.32 -0.27
CA ASP A 82 -0.42 -11.68 0.04
C ASP A 82 -1.33 -11.62 -1.20
N GLY A 83 -2.24 -12.58 -1.28
CA GLY A 83 -3.42 -12.56 -2.13
C GLY A 83 -4.68 -12.42 -1.28
N ALA A 84 -5.55 -13.42 -1.28
CA ALA A 84 -6.85 -13.34 -0.63
C ALA A 84 -6.73 -13.38 0.90
N LEU A 85 -7.45 -12.48 1.57
CA LEU A 85 -7.56 -12.41 3.03
C LEU A 85 -8.50 -13.51 3.55
N PRO A 86 -8.04 -14.42 4.42
CA PRO A 86 -8.91 -15.42 5.03
C PRO A 86 -10.02 -14.79 5.89
N ASP A 87 -11.20 -15.40 5.88
CA ASP A 87 -12.37 -14.95 6.65
C ASP A 87 -12.07 -14.69 8.13
N ALA A 88 -11.29 -15.59 8.75
CA ALA A 88 -10.91 -15.50 10.16
C ALA A 88 -10.08 -14.24 10.49
N LYS A 89 -9.33 -13.67 9.53
CA LYS A 89 -8.49 -12.47 9.71
C LYS A 89 -9.22 -11.16 9.39
N ARG A 90 -10.48 -11.19 8.92
CA ARG A 90 -11.25 -9.97 8.57
C ARG A 90 -11.44 -9.03 9.76
N ALA A 91 -11.78 -9.57 10.93
CA ALA A 91 -11.98 -8.78 12.15
C ALA A 91 -10.67 -8.11 12.62
N GLU A 92 -9.55 -8.83 12.54
CA GLU A 92 -8.22 -8.31 12.87
C GLU A 92 -7.84 -7.15 11.95
N ARG A 93 -8.10 -7.28 10.64
CA ARG A 93 -7.82 -6.22 9.67
C ARG A 93 -8.59 -4.94 9.97
N LEU A 94 -9.87 -5.06 10.33
CA LEU A 94 -10.68 -3.91 10.76
C LEU A 94 -10.13 -3.27 12.03
N SER A 95 -9.79 -4.07 13.04
CA SER A 95 -9.18 -3.59 14.29
C SER A 95 -7.87 -2.82 14.04
N ARG A 96 -6.97 -3.37 13.22
CA ARG A 96 -5.71 -2.71 12.83
C ARG A 96 -5.95 -1.39 12.09
N THR A 97 -6.93 -1.35 11.20
CA THR A 97 -7.26 -0.15 10.42
C THR A 97 -7.85 0.93 11.33
N GLU A 98 -8.71 0.55 12.27
CA GLU A 98 -9.27 1.44 13.29
C GLU A 98 -8.19 1.99 14.22
N GLN A 99 -7.23 1.16 14.66
CA GLN A 99 -6.08 1.61 15.45
C GLN A 99 -5.24 2.66 14.69
N ASN A 100 -4.98 2.42 13.40
CA ASN A 100 -4.26 3.35 12.55
C ASN A 100 -5.04 4.67 12.36
N ASN A 101 -6.37 4.59 12.16
CA ASN A 101 -7.24 5.75 12.07
C ASN A 101 -7.20 6.60 13.35
N ARG A 102 -7.21 5.97 14.53
CA ARG A 102 -7.05 6.66 15.83
C ARG A 102 -5.72 7.40 15.94
N ARG A 103 -4.63 6.87 15.40
CA ARG A 103 -3.33 7.57 15.39
C ARG A 103 -3.38 8.86 14.55
N VAL A 104 -4.05 8.83 13.40
CA VAL A 104 -4.28 10.03 12.57
C VAL A 104 -5.15 11.06 13.31
N GLN A 105 -6.19 10.61 14.02
CA GLN A 105 -7.02 11.47 14.86
C GLN A 105 -6.25 12.11 16.01
N GLN A 106 -5.38 11.35 16.68
CA GLN A 106 -4.53 11.87 17.75
C GLN A 106 -3.57 12.94 17.21
N LEU A 107 -2.99 12.73 16.02
CA LEU A 107 -2.18 13.74 15.35
C LEU A 107 -3.01 15.00 15.06
N ARG A 108 -4.22 14.85 14.51
CA ARG A 108 -5.11 15.98 14.23
C ARG A 108 -5.52 16.75 15.49
N ALA A 109 -5.79 16.05 16.59
CA ALA A 109 -6.12 16.65 17.87
C ALA A 109 -4.94 17.44 18.46
N SER A 110 -3.72 16.92 18.29
CA SER A 110 -2.49 17.56 18.76
C SER A 110 -2.17 18.84 17.97
N TYR A 111 -2.63 18.93 16.73
CA TYR A 111 -2.47 20.07 15.84
C TYR A 111 -3.83 20.57 15.34
N ALA A 112 -4.62 21.12 16.28
CA ALA A 112 -6.01 21.52 16.07
C ALA A 112 -6.22 22.65 15.04
N THR A 113 -5.21 23.49 14.82
CA THR A 113 -5.24 24.61 13.86
C THR A 113 -5.00 24.13 12.42
N THR A 114 -4.76 25.06 11.49
CA THR A 114 -4.43 24.74 10.08
C THR A 114 -3.09 24.00 9.94
N ALA A 115 -2.18 24.17 10.90
CA ALA A 115 -0.84 23.59 10.84
C ALA A 115 -0.88 22.07 11.00
N CYS A 116 -0.07 21.36 10.21
CA CYS A 116 0.22 19.95 10.32
C CYS A 116 1.73 19.78 10.21
N PRO A 117 2.44 19.30 11.25
CA PRO A 117 3.87 19.03 11.13
C PRO A 117 4.10 17.87 10.15
N ILE A 118 5.37 17.60 9.85
CA ILE A 118 5.76 16.34 9.22
C ILE A 118 5.28 15.19 10.12
N PRO A 119 4.44 14.27 9.62
CA PRO A 119 3.73 13.29 10.44
C PRO A 119 4.62 12.08 10.80
N THR A 120 5.82 12.31 11.34
CA THR A 120 6.77 11.25 11.72
C THR A 120 6.19 10.27 12.75
N TYR A 121 5.34 10.76 13.65
CA TYR A 121 4.62 9.95 14.65
C TYR A 121 3.76 8.83 14.03
N LEU A 122 3.27 9.02 12.81
CA LEU A 122 2.46 8.00 12.13
C LEU A 122 3.31 6.81 11.64
N GLY A 123 4.62 7.02 11.41
CA GLY A 123 5.50 5.98 10.86
C GLY A 123 4.93 5.37 9.58
N SER A 124 4.87 4.04 9.52
CA SER A 124 4.30 3.31 8.37
C SER A 124 2.82 3.59 8.12
N THR A 125 2.07 4.12 9.09
CA THR A 125 0.66 4.53 8.89
C THR A 125 0.52 5.67 7.87
N SER A 126 1.58 6.44 7.61
CA SER A 126 1.60 7.45 6.54
C SER A 126 1.64 6.85 5.13
N TYR A 127 1.86 5.54 5.00
CA TYR A 127 2.10 4.85 3.74
C TYR A 127 1.05 3.77 3.47
N ALA A 128 -0.04 4.18 2.83
CA ALA A 128 -1.15 3.30 2.50
C ALA A 128 -0.79 2.14 1.55
N PHE A 129 0.33 2.28 0.81
CA PHE A 129 0.66 1.45 -0.34
C PHE A 129 2.07 0.81 -0.30
N LEU A 130 2.65 0.57 0.89
CA LEU A 130 4.02 0.03 1.01
C LEU A 130 4.21 -1.28 0.24
N ALA A 131 3.45 -2.32 0.58
CA ALA A 131 3.60 -3.63 -0.04
C ALA A 131 3.27 -3.61 -1.55
N PRO A 132 2.16 -2.99 -2.01
CA PRO A 132 1.89 -2.84 -3.44
C PRO A 132 2.98 -2.07 -4.22
N SER A 133 3.55 -1.03 -3.61
CA SER A 133 4.64 -0.25 -4.21
C SER A 133 5.90 -1.10 -4.39
N LEU A 134 6.28 -1.86 -3.35
CA LEU A 134 7.45 -2.73 -3.42
C LEU A 134 7.26 -3.83 -4.46
N ARG A 135 6.07 -4.46 -4.50
CA ARG A 135 5.74 -5.48 -5.50
C ARG A 135 5.95 -4.98 -6.92
N GLU A 136 5.57 -3.74 -7.22
CA GLU A 136 5.82 -3.12 -8.53
C GLU A 136 7.28 -2.82 -8.81
N ALA A 137 8.03 -2.33 -7.83
CA ALA A 137 9.45 -2.12 -8.05
C ALA A 137 10.21 -3.43 -8.29
N LEU A 138 9.80 -4.52 -7.63
CA LEU A 138 10.42 -5.82 -7.80
C LEU A 138 10.22 -6.40 -9.21
N THR A 139 9.13 -6.06 -9.91
CA THR A 139 8.94 -6.53 -11.31
C THR A 139 9.91 -5.89 -12.30
N GLU A 140 10.48 -4.75 -11.97
CA GLU A 140 11.52 -4.07 -12.77
C GLU A 140 12.94 -4.34 -12.23
N SER A 141 13.09 -5.32 -11.34
CA SER A 141 14.35 -5.67 -10.66
C SER A 141 14.85 -7.06 -11.06
N PRO A 142 16.10 -7.44 -10.71
CA PRO A 142 16.60 -8.81 -10.91
C PRO A 142 15.75 -9.90 -10.23
N PHE A 143 14.92 -9.53 -9.24
CA PHE A 143 14.07 -10.46 -8.49
C PHE A 143 12.68 -10.69 -9.12
N ALA A 144 12.40 -10.10 -10.29
CA ALA A 144 11.09 -10.17 -10.93
C ALA A 144 10.56 -11.60 -11.12
N SER A 145 11.40 -12.51 -11.63
CA SER A 145 11.04 -13.92 -11.89
C SER A 145 10.80 -14.74 -10.61
N ARG A 146 11.23 -14.22 -9.46
CA ARG A 146 11.16 -14.86 -8.14
C ARG A 146 10.12 -14.21 -7.23
N THR A 147 9.47 -13.14 -7.69
CA THR A 147 8.43 -12.43 -6.95
C THR A 147 7.05 -12.92 -7.39
N ARG A 148 6.18 -13.26 -6.44
CA ARG A 148 4.85 -13.82 -6.74
C ARG A 148 3.80 -13.36 -5.73
N ILE A 149 2.58 -13.18 -6.22
CA ILE A 149 1.37 -13.10 -5.41
C ILE A 149 0.85 -14.51 -5.19
N VAL A 150 0.65 -14.88 -3.94
CA VAL A 150 0.13 -16.19 -3.55
C VAL A 150 -1.39 -16.14 -3.41
N PRO A 151 -2.12 -17.27 -3.47
CA PRO A 151 -3.58 -17.25 -3.40
C PRO A 151 -4.15 -16.78 -2.06
N GLY A 152 -3.44 -17.02 -0.96
CA GLY A 152 -3.84 -16.65 0.40
C GLY A 152 -2.81 -15.71 1.03
N GLU A 153 -2.44 -15.94 2.28
CA GLU A 153 -1.45 -15.11 2.97
C GLU A 153 -0.01 -15.56 2.62
N ALA A 154 0.90 -14.59 2.60
CA ALA A 154 2.30 -14.81 2.27
C ALA A 154 3.01 -15.68 3.31
N ASP A 155 2.69 -15.51 4.59
CA ASP A 155 3.24 -16.27 5.73
C ASP A 155 3.06 -17.78 5.53
N ASP A 156 1.81 -18.23 5.33
CA ASP A 156 1.48 -19.64 5.10
C ASP A 156 2.24 -20.19 3.87
N SER A 157 2.36 -19.38 2.82
CA SER A 157 3.03 -19.77 1.58
C SER A 157 4.56 -19.83 1.74
N CYS A 158 5.14 -18.95 2.55
CA CYS A 158 6.55 -19.01 2.94
C CYS A 158 6.82 -20.32 3.68
N ALA A 159 5.94 -20.69 4.63
CA ALA A 159 6.08 -21.94 5.37
C ALA A 159 6.00 -23.16 4.45
N LEU A 160 4.99 -23.22 3.58
CA LEU A 160 4.83 -24.31 2.62
C LEU A 160 6.06 -24.45 1.70
N ARG A 161 6.58 -23.32 1.20
CA ARG A 161 7.75 -23.32 0.31
C ARG A 161 9.02 -23.82 1.02
N ALA A 162 9.18 -23.48 2.30
CA ALA A 162 10.34 -23.88 3.10
C ALA A 162 10.33 -25.38 3.44
N ARG A 163 9.14 -25.96 3.67
CA ARG A 163 8.99 -27.39 3.96
C ARG A 163 9.60 -28.28 2.88
N ASP A 164 9.44 -27.89 1.62
CA ASP A 164 9.92 -28.67 0.47
C ASP A 164 11.33 -28.23 0.00
N LEU A 165 12.01 -27.36 0.75
CA LEU A 165 13.31 -26.78 0.38
C LEU A 165 14.30 -26.90 1.55
N PRO A 166 15.18 -27.92 1.54
CA PRO A 166 16.27 -28.03 2.50
C PRO A 166 17.19 -26.79 2.46
N ARG A 167 17.84 -26.50 3.60
CA ARG A 167 18.72 -25.33 3.76
C ARG A 167 18.04 -24.03 3.34
N SER A 168 16.80 -23.84 3.77
CA SER A 168 16.02 -22.62 3.54
C SER A 168 16.09 -21.66 4.73
N ILE A 169 16.00 -20.37 4.45
CA ILE A 169 15.85 -19.31 5.46
C ILE A 169 14.58 -18.55 5.16
N ILE A 170 13.65 -18.51 6.10
CA ILE A 170 12.46 -17.67 6.01
C ILE A 170 12.76 -16.32 6.66
N PHE A 171 12.58 -15.22 5.92
CA PHE A 171 12.67 -13.87 6.46
C PHE A 171 11.28 -13.28 6.63
N THR A 172 10.89 -12.95 7.86
CA THR A 172 9.53 -12.50 8.20
C THR A 172 9.50 -11.56 9.42
N SER A 173 8.37 -10.92 9.70
CA SER A 173 8.07 -10.29 10.98
C SER A 173 6.95 -11.01 11.76
N ASP A 174 6.49 -12.16 11.26
CA ASP A 174 5.49 -12.99 11.91
C ASP A 174 6.14 -14.16 12.66
N THR A 175 5.96 -14.19 13.97
CA THR A 175 6.52 -15.25 14.82
C THR A 175 5.81 -16.58 14.65
N ASP A 176 4.61 -16.59 14.06
CA ASP A 176 3.86 -17.82 13.77
C ASP A 176 4.63 -18.74 12.82
N LEU A 177 5.55 -18.21 12.00
CA LEU A 177 6.42 -19.02 11.16
C LEU A 177 7.43 -19.87 11.93
N LEU A 178 7.53 -19.75 13.25
CA LEU A 178 8.31 -20.69 14.07
C LEU A 178 7.55 -21.99 14.38
N LEU A 179 6.26 -22.04 14.08
CA LEU A 179 5.35 -23.09 14.57
C LEU A 179 5.01 -24.16 13.53
N PHE A 180 5.36 -23.92 12.27
CA PHE A 180 5.18 -24.91 11.22
C PHE A 180 6.27 -25.98 11.27
N ASP A 181 5.95 -27.12 10.66
CA ASP A 181 6.90 -28.23 10.51
C ASP A 181 7.77 -28.02 9.26
N TYR A 182 9.08 -28.18 9.43
CA TYR A 182 10.08 -27.87 8.40
C TYR A 182 11.17 -28.93 8.33
N HIS A 183 12.01 -28.84 7.31
CA HIS A 183 13.27 -29.57 7.30
C HIS A 183 14.15 -29.13 8.51
N PRO A 184 14.93 -30.02 9.15
CA PRO A 184 15.77 -29.67 10.31
C PRO A 184 16.78 -28.53 10.07
N GLU A 185 17.17 -28.32 8.82
CA GLU A 185 18.08 -27.25 8.39
C GLU A 185 17.37 -25.93 8.02
N THR A 186 16.04 -25.86 8.16
CA THR A 186 15.31 -24.61 7.92
C THR A 186 15.54 -23.64 9.08
N LEU A 187 15.84 -22.40 8.72
CA LEU A 187 16.02 -21.29 9.64
C LEU A 187 14.90 -20.27 9.45
N VAL A 188 14.54 -19.59 10.54
CA VAL A 188 13.63 -18.45 10.52
C VAL A 188 14.38 -17.25 11.06
N VAL A 189 14.44 -16.17 10.29
CA VAL A 189 15.05 -14.89 10.67
C VAL A 189 13.95 -13.85 10.75
N LEU A 190 13.81 -13.23 11.92
CA LEU A 190 12.93 -12.08 12.07
C LEU A 190 13.64 -10.86 11.50
N PHE A 191 12.95 -10.03 10.72
CA PHE A 191 13.55 -8.84 10.08
C PHE A 191 14.25 -7.90 11.07
N GLN A 192 13.68 -7.72 12.25
CA GLN A 192 14.28 -6.92 13.34
C GLN A 192 15.63 -7.47 13.83
N ASP A 193 15.92 -8.74 13.57
CA ASP A 193 17.10 -9.48 14.00
C ASP A 193 18.07 -9.73 12.81
N ALA A 194 17.74 -9.20 11.62
CA ALA A 194 18.51 -9.36 10.37
C ALA A 194 19.62 -8.30 10.22
N GLU A 195 20.32 -7.98 11.30
CA GLU A 195 21.36 -6.94 11.31
C GLU A 195 22.69 -7.44 10.71
N SER A 196 23.12 -6.79 9.62
CA SER A 196 24.49 -6.86 9.10
C SER A 196 25.32 -5.75 9.77
N PRO A 197 26.56 -5.99 10.26
CA PRO A 197 27.53 -7.00 9.81
C PRO A 197 27.83 -8.15 10.79
N VAL A 198 27.16 -8.24 11.95
CA VAL A 198 27.50 -9.20 13.03
C VAL A 198 26.90 -10.61 12.80
N GLY A 199 26.52 -10.91 11.56
CA GLY A 199 25.82 -12.14 11.17
C GLY A 199 24.33 -12.13 11.48
N LEU A 200 23.59 -13.06 10.88
CA LEU A 200 22.14 -13.16 11.03
C LEU A 200 21.79 -13.94 12.30
N LYS A 201 20.93 -13.36 13.14
CA LYS A 201 20.33 -14.07 14.26
C LYS A 201 19.12 -14.85 13.75
N ALA A 202 19.20 -16.16 13.84
CA ALA A 202 18.19 -17.08 13.30
C ALA A 202 17.72 -18.08 14.35
N PHE A 203 16.50 -18.56 14.15
CA PHE A 203 15.85 -19.59 14.94
C PHE A 203 15.75 -20.87 14.09
N SER A 204 16.18 -22.00 14.64
CA SER A 204 15.92 -23.32 14.05
C SER A 204 14.77 -23.98 14.82
N PRO A 205 13.55 -24.05 14.26
CA PRO A 205 12.40 -24.63 14.97
C PRO A 205 12.68 -26.06 15.47
N ASP A 206 13.34 -26.89 14.67
CA ASP A 206 13.74 -28.25 15.04
C ASP A 206 14.73 -28.26 16.23
N HIS A 207 15.79 -27.44 16.17
CA HIS A 207 16.78 -27.37 17.24
C HIS A 207 16.16 -26.89 18.56
N ILE A 208 15.30 -25.88 18.48
CA ILE A 208 14.60 -25.32 19.65
C ILE A 208 13.68 -26.39 20.25
N ALA A 209 12.87 -27.07 19.43
CA ALA A 209 11.98 -28.12 19.89
C ALA A 209 12.74 -29.26 20.59
N LYS A 210 13.86 -29.72 20.01
CA LYS A 210 14.74 -30.73 20.61
C LYS A 210 15.32 -30.29 21.95
N LYS A 211 15.82 -29.05 22.03
CA LYS A 211 16.40 -28.49 23.28
C LYS A 211 15.34 -28.35 24.38
N LEU A 212 14.10 -28.08 23.99
CA LEU A 212 12.94 -28.03 24.90
C LEU A 212 12.30 -29.41 25.15
N GLN A 213 12.80 -30.48 24.54
CA GLN A 213 12.24 -31.83 24.59
C GLN A 213 10.75 -31.86 24.19
N LEU A 214 10.41 -31.11 23.14
CA LEU A 214 9.10 -31.07 22.51
C LEU A 214 9.17 -31.68 21.11
N LYS A 215 8.05 -32.23 20.63
CA LYS A 215 7.96 -32.72 19.23
C LYS A 215 7.92 -31.56 18.24
N THR A 216 7.15 -30.53 18.56
CA THR A 216 7.03 -29.28 17.78
C THR A 216 6.88 -28.10 18.75
N LEU A 217 6.95 -26.88 18.24
CA LEU A 217 6.74 -25.67 19.06
C LEU A 217 5.26 -25.30 19.23
N VAL A 218 4.33 -25.99 18.56
CA VAL A 218 2.88 -25.68 18.62
C VAL A 218 2.30 -25.83 20.03
N PRO A 219 2.56 -26.92 20.79
CA PRO A 219 2.05 -27.05 22.16
C PRO A 219 2.53 -25.93 23.09
N LEU A 220 3.79 -25.52 22.94
CA LEU A 220 4.36 -24.41 23.70
C LEU A 220 3.67 -23.09 23.36
N ALA A 221 3.46 -22.83 22.08
CA ALA A 221 2.74 -21.66 21.61
C ALA A 221 1.31 -21.60 22.15
N HIS A 222 0.60 -22.73 22.18
CA HIS A 222 -0.73 -22.84 22.80
C HIS A 222 -0.67 -22.53 24.30
N ALA A 223 0.30 -23.10 25.04
CA ALA A 223 0.49 -22.83 26.47
C ALA A 223 0.77 -21.33 26.74
N ILE A 224 1.63 -20.69 25.93
CA ILE A 224 1.92 -19.24 26.03
C ILE A 224 0.64 -18.41 25.85
N GLN A 225 -0.22 -18.79 24.92
CA GLN A 225 -1.48 -18.07 24.66
C GLN A 225 -2.45 -18.16 25.83
N GLN A 226 -2.50 -19.30 26.52
CA GLN A 226 -3.36 -19.50 27.70
C GLN A 226 -2.78 -18.85 28.96
N HIS A 227 -1.45 -18.87 29.11
CA HIS A 227 -0.75 -18.56 30.38
C HIS A 227 0.39 -17.52 30.20
N LEU A 228 0.10 -16.34 29.63
CA LEU A 228 1.12 -15.33 29.29
C LEU A 228 2.06 -14.91 30.45
N SER A 229 1.56 -14.93 31.68
CA SER A 229 2.29 -14.48 32.88
C SER A 229 3.28 -15.51 33.43
N GLU A 230 3.22 -16.76 33.01
CA GLU A 230 3.98 -17.85 33.63
C GLU A 230 5.46 -17.90 33.22
N GLY A 231 6.25 -18.64 33.99
CA GLY A 231 7.67 -18.87 33.71
C GLY A 231 7.88 -19.76 32.48
N MET A 232 9.07 -19.70 31.87
CA MET A 232 9.36 -20.55 30.70
C MET A 232 9.29 -22.05 31.04
N ASP A 233 9.80 -22.45 32.21
CA ASP A 233 9.84 -23.86 32.62
C ASP A 233 8.43 -24.42 32.85
N ASP A 234 7.53 -23.63 33.44
CA ASP A 234 6.13 -24.00 33.63
C ASP A 234 5.42 -24.18 32.29
N LEU A 235 5.61 -23.22 31.36
CA LEU A 235 5.02 -23.30 30.02
C LEU A 235 5.52 -24.52 29.22
N VAL A 236 6.79 -24.92 29.39
CA VAL A 236 7.33 -26.13 28.75
C VAL A 236 6.73 -27.38 29.37
N ARG A 237 6.56 -27.42 30.70
CA ARG A 237 5.90 -28.55 31.37
C ARG A 237 4.46 -28.69 30.87
N ASP A 238 3.71 -27.61 30.86
CA ASP A 238 2.33 -27.59 30.39
C ASP A 238 2.23 -28.00 28.92
N ALA A 239 3.19 -27.58 28.09
CA ALA A 239 3.26 -27.99 26.68
C ALA A 239 3.52 -29.49 26.49
N ARG A 240 4.24 -30.14 27.42
CA ARG A 240 4.50 -31.59 27.39
C ARG A 240 3.29 -32.40 27.88
N ASP A 241 2.60 -31.87 28.89
CA ASP A 241 1.45 -32.51 29.52
C ASP A 241 0.12 -32.17 28.82
N LEU A 242 0.16 -31.33 27.78
CA LEU A 242 -1.00 -30.88 27.03
C LEU A 242 -1.75 -32.04 26.37
N ASP A 243 -3.06 -32.09 26.60
CA ASP A 243 -3.95 -32.99 25.88
C ASP A 243 -4.09 -32.55 24.40
N THR A 244 -3.39 -33.27 23.52
CA THR A 244 -3.38 -33.01 22.07
C THR A 244 -4.67 -33.40 21.37
N ASP A 245 -5.56 -34.13 22.03
CA ASP A 245 -6.87 -34.52 21.49
C ASP A 245 -7.98 -33.55 21.93
N SER A 246 -7.65 -32.58 22.79
CA SER A 246 -8.59 -31.54 23.21
C SER A 246 -9.03 -30.68 22.02
N SER A 247 -10.33 -30.35 21.99
CA SER A 247 -10.90 -29.57 20.89
C SER A 247 -10.24 -28.20 20.75
N ALA A 248 -9.86 -27.57 21.86
CA ALA A 248 -9.20 -26.26 21.87
C ALA A 248 -7.82 -26.32 21.20
N TYR A 249 -7.00 -27.34 21.53
CA TYR A 249 -5.70 -27.51 20.90
C TYR A 249 -5.83 -27.88 19.43
N LEU A 250 -6.75 -28.77 19.06
CA LEU A 250 -6.95 -29.16 17.66
C LEU A 250 -7.38 -27.97 16.79
N ASP A 251 -8.22 -27.08 17.30
CA ASP A 251 -8.64 -25.87 16.58
C ASP A 251 -7.47 -24.89 16.39
N PHE A 252 -6.63 -24.73 17.42
CA PHE A 252 -5.39 -23.95 17.36
C PHE A 252 -4.35 -24.56 16.39
N HIS A 253 -4.12 -25.88 16.48
CA HIS A 253 -3.13 -26.61 15.69
C HIS A 253 -3.47 -26.66 14.19
N ARG A 254 -4.77 -26.63 13.85
CA ARG A 254 -5.25 -26.68 12.45
C ARG A 254 -4.61 -25.60 11.57
N ARG A 255 -4.30 -24.42 12.12
CA ARG A 255 -3.63 -23.35 11.39
C ARG A 255 -2.27 -23.76 10.84
N TYR A 256 -1.49 -24.54 11.59
CA TYR A 256 -0.10 -24.89 11.26
C TYR A 256 0.03 -26.18 10.44
N THR A 257 -1.10 -26.83 10.11
CA THR A 257 -1.15 -28.08 9.35
C THR A 257 -2.01 -28.00 8.08
N ALA A 258 -2.77 -26.91 7.91
CA ALA A 258 -3.64 -26.73 6.75
C ALA A 258 -2.82 -26.63 5.45
N ALA A 259 -3.27 -27.36 4.41
CA ALA A 259 -2.70 -27.24 3.08
C ALA A 259 -3.26 -26.02 2.34
N ILE A 260 -2.40 -25.30 1.63
CA ILE A 260 -2.83 -24.22 0.73
C ILE A 260 -3.45 -24.84 -0.51
N VAL A 261 -4.75 -24.66 -0.68
CA VAL A 261 -5.48 -25.13 -1.85
C VAL A 261 -5.57 -24.00 -2.87
N ALA A 262 -5.10 -24.26 -4.09
CA ALA A 262 -5.23 -23.32 -5.18
C ALA A 262 -6.72 -23.11 -5.52
N PRO A 263 -7.19 -21.86 -5.68
CA PRO A 263 -8.56 -21.57 -6.05
C PRO A 263 -8.96 -22.23 -7.38
N ILE A 264 -10.18 -22.76 -7.44
CA ILE A 264 -10.70 -23.49 -8.62
C ILE A 264 -10.68 -22.60 -9.87
N TYR A 265 -10.98 -21.31 -9.75
CA TYR A 265 -11.00 -20.38 -10.88
C TYR A 265 -9.63 -20.20 -11.55
N LEU A 266 -8.51 -20.39 -10.83
CA LEU A 266 -7.18 -20.33 -11.44
C LEU A 266 -6.89 -21.51 -12.36
N GLN A 267 -7.55 -22.66 -12.12
CA GLN A 267 -7.50 -23.81 -13.03
C GLN A 267 -8.39 -23.58 -14.25
N GLN A 268 -9.53 -22.91 -14.05
CA GLN A 268 -10.49 -22.59 -15.11
C GLN A 268 -9.95 -21.56 -16.11
N TYR A 269 -9.21 -20.56 -15.64
CA TYR A 269 -8.73 -19.46 -16.45
C TYR A 269 -7.20 -19.38 -16.42
N VAL A 270 -6.53 -20.20 -17.25
CA VAL A 270 -5.06 -20.30 -17.29
C VAL A 270 -4.38 -18.94 -17.53
N SER A 271 -4.99 -18.06 -18.32
CA SER A 271 -4.51 -16.69 -18.60
C SER A 271 -4.47 -15.79 -17.36
N LEU A 272 -5.21 -16.13 -16.29
CA LEU A 272 -5.15 -15.39 -15.03
C LEU A 272 -3.86 -15.64 -14.27
N ASN A 273 -3.18 -16.76 -14.46
CA ASN A 273 -1.98 -17.07 -13.69
C ASN A 273 -0.86 -16.04 -13.88
N SER A 274 -0.73 -15.45 -15.07
CA SER A 274 0.22 -14.36 -15.32
C SER A 274 -0.38 -12.99 -14.96
N THR A 275 -1.64 -12.75 -15.38
CA THR A 275 -2.32 -11.47 -15.18
C THR A 275 -2.52 -11.15 -13.70
N SER A 276 -2.77 -12.16 -12.86
CA SER A 276 -2.98 -11.96 -11.42
C SER A 276 -1.72 -11.55 -10.67
N GLN A 277 -0.53 -11.82 -11.22
CA GLN A 277 0.74 -11.53 -10.56
C GLN A 277 1.06 -10.03 -10.54
N SER A 278 0.43 -9.24 -11.43
CA SER A 278 0.58 -7.78 -11.50
C SER A 278 -0.39 -7.02 -10.59
N LEU A 279 -1.31 -7.71 -9.93
CA LEU A 279 -2.37 -7.08 -9.16
C LEU A 279 -1.86 -6.45 -7.85
N ASP A 280 -2.55 -5.41 -7.40
CA ASP A 280 -2.50 -4.99 -6.00
C ASP A 280 -3.20 -6.05 -5.14
N VAL A 281 -2.69 -6.32 -3.93
CA VAL A 281 -3.28 -7.28 -2.98
C VAL A 281 -4.78 -7.06 -2.77
N ARG A 282 -5.25 -5.81 -2.61
CA ARG A 282 -6.67 -5.52 -2.36
C ARG A 282 -7.54 -5.76 -3.59
N ILE A 283 -6.96 -5.56 -4.77
CA ILE A 283 -7.61 -5.85 -6.05
C ILE A 283 -7.68 -7.36 -6.23
N PHE A 284 -6.60 -8.09 -5.93
CA PHE A 284 -6.58 -9.54 -5.91
C PHE A 284 -7.62 -10.12 -4.95
N GLU A 285 -7.72 -9.61 -3.71
CA GLU A 285 -8.74 -10.01 -2.72
C GLU A 285 -10.16 -9.91 -3.30
N PHE A 286 -10.50 -8.79 -3.92
CA PHE A 286 -11.80 -8.61 -4.55
C PHE A 286 -12.01 -9.55 -5.73
N VAL A 287 -11.01 -9.70 -6.62
CA VAL A 287 -11.07 -10.63 -7.76
C VAL A 287 -11.31 -12.05 -7.28
N HIS A 288 -10.62 -12.46 -6.21
CA HIS A 288 -10.77 -13.77 -5.60
C HIS A 288 -12.21 -14.02 -5.12
N GLU A 289 -12.77 -13.09 -4.34
CA GLU A 289 -14.15 -13.18 -3.84
C GLU A 289 -15.19 -13.16 -4.97
N ALA A 290 -15.00 -12.28 -5.97
CA ALA A 290 -15.93 -12.15 -7.09
C ALA A 290 -15.94 -13.41 -7.97
N LEU A 291 -14.76 -13.96 -8.30
CA LEU A 291 -14.66 -15.18 -9.12
C LEU A 291 -15.08 -16.45 -8.38
N ASN A 292 -15.00 -16.45 -7.04
CA ASN A 292 -15.61 -17.48 -6.20
C ASN A 292 -17.13 -17.33 -6.03
N ARG A 293 -17.75 -16.33 -6.69
CA ARG A 293 -19.20 -16.07 -6.70
C ARG A 293 -19.78 -15.77 -5.31
N SER A 294 -18.99 -15.11 -4.46
CA SER A 294 -19.46 -14.60 -3.18
C SER A 294 -20.57 -13.56 -3.38
N GLN A 295 -21.63 -13.64 -2.56
CA GLN A 295 -22.74 -12.68 -2.59
C GLN A 295 -22.40 -11.38 -1.85
N ASN A 296 -21.54 -11.46 -0.83
CA ASN A 296 -21.04 -10.31 -0.10
C ASN A 296 -19.56 -10.13 -0.44
N LEU A 297 -19.21 -9.03 -1.10
CA LEU A 297 -17.87 -8.76 -1.60
C LEU A 297 -17.23 -7.64 -0.77
N PRO A 298 -16.45 -7.96 0.29
CA PRO A 298 -15.79 -6.95 1.09
C PRO A 298 -14.64 -6.31 0.29
N VAL A 299 -14.51 -4.99 0.38
CA VAL A 299 -13.37 -4.24 -0.15
C VAL A 299 -12.82 -3.34 0.94
N TYR A 300 -11.61 -3.62 1.41
CA TYR A 300 -10.96 -2.82 2.45
C TYR A 300 -10.08 -1.75 1.82
N LEU A 301 -10.62 -0.54 1.67
CA LEU A 301 -9.84 0.54 1.09
C LEU A 301 -8.65 0.91 2.02
N PRO A 302 -7.46 1.18 1.45
CA PRO A 302 -6.30 1.60 2.23
C PRO A 302 -6.63 2.83 3.09
N LEU A 303 -6.16 2.86 4.34
CA LEU A 303 -6.27 4.08 5.14
C LEU A 303 -5.34 5.14 4.57
N LEU A 304 -5.91 6.25 4.08
CA LEU A 304 -5.14 7.40 3.62
C LEU A 304 -4.89 8.36 4.79
N ALA A 305 -3.70 8.97 4.85
CA ALA A 305 -3.42 10.04 5.80
C ALA A 305 -4.18 11.30 5.37
N GLU A 306 -5.32 11.55 5.99
CA GLU A 306 -6.26 12.62 5.66
C GLU A 306 -6.67 13.42 6.91
N ASP A 307 -7.36 14.56 6.76
CA ASP A 307 -7.90 15.32 7.88
C ASP A 307 -9.19 14.63 8.41
N PRO A 308 -9.18 14.06 9.63
CA PRO A 308 -10.35 13.38 10.19
C PRO A 308 -11.57 14.29 10.39
N ASN A 309 -11.37 15.62 10.40
CA ASN A 309 -12.46 16.59 10.52
C ASN A 309 -13.13 16.91 9.16
N GLN A 310 -12.61 16.40 8.05
CA GLN A 310 -13.24 16.48 6.73
C GLN A 310 -13.88 15.16 6.32
N ALA A 311 -14.71 15.22 5.28
CA ALA A 311 -15.24 14.03 4.62
C ALA A 311 -14.11 13.15 4.06
N SER A 312 -14.36 11.84 4.06
CA SER A 312 -13.42 10.83 3.57
C SER A 312 -12.91 11.14 2.17
N ALA A 313 -11.60 11.06 1.97
CA ALA A 313 -10.96 11.18 0.67
C ALA A 313 -11.45 10.11 -0.31
N TRP A 314 -11.86 8.95 0.20
CA TRP A 314 -12.47 7.88 -0.60
C TRP A 314 -13.88 8.21 -1.10
N ASN A 315 -14.46 9.37 -0.78
CA ASN A 315 -15.65 9.83 -1.49
C ASN A 315 -15.32 10.22 -2.94
N ILE A 316 -14.07 10.60 -3.23
CA ILE A 316 -13.63 10.91 -4.58
C ILE A 316 -13.59 9.63 -5.43
N ALA A 317 -14.04 9.73 -6.68
CA ALA A 317 -13.97 8.68 -7.70
C ALA A 317 -14.68 7.36 -7.32
N GLN A 318 -15.74 7.46 -6.51
CA GLN A 318 -16.54 6.27 -6.13
C GLN A 318 -17.25 5.66 -7.35
N ASP A 319 -17.66 6.48 -8.32
CA ASP A 319 -18.23 6.07 -9.60
C ASP A 319 -17.28 5.17 -10.40
N ILE A 320 -15.99 5.53 -10.46
CA ILE A 320 -14.92 4.77 -11.12
C ILE A 320 -14.72 3.43 -10.42
N ARG A 321 -14.70 3.41 -9.08
CA ARG A 321 -14.61 2.14 -8.33
C ARG A 321 -15.85 1.28 -8.51
N THR A 322 -17.03 1.88 -8.52
CA THR A 322 -18.30 1.18 -8.78
C THR A 322 -18.27 0.51 -10.15
N LEU A 323 -17.81 1.23 -11.19
CA LEU A 323 -17.59 0.66 -12.51
C LEU A 323 -16.59 -0.51 -12.46
N ALA A 324 -15.44 -0.34 -11.81
CA ALA A 324 -14.43 -1.38 -11.67
C ALA A 324 -14.95 -2.65 -10.99
N TYR A 325 -15.69 -2.51 -9.89
CA TYR A 325 -16.31 -3.64 -9.19
C TYR A 325 -17.33 -4.36 -10.07
N SER A 326 -18.14 -3.59 -10.80
CA SER A 326 -19.23 -4.12 -11.65
C SER A 326 -18.71 -4.92 -12.84
N LEU A 327 -17.43 -4.83 -13.18
CA LEU A 327 -16.85 -5.70 -14.20
C LEU A 327 -16.87 -7.17 -13.77
N LEU A 328 -16.61 -7.45 -12.49
CA LEU A 328 -16.44 -8.84 -12.00
C LEU A 328 -17.55 -9.29 -11.04
N ALA A 329 -18.20 -8.35 -10.35
CA ALA A 329 -19.29 -8.67 -9.44
C ALA A 329 -20.58 -9.03 -10.20
N SER A 330 -21.34 -10.00 -9.69
CA SER A 330 -22.70 -10.25 -10.17
C SER A 330 -23.62 -9.08 -9.80
N SER A 331 -24.61 -8.78 -10.65
CA SER A 331 -25.67 -7.80 -10.36
C SER A 331 -26.50 -8.12 -9.10
N THR A 332 -26.45 -9.36 -8.62
CA THR A 332 -27.11 -9.82 -7.38
C THR A 332 -26.24 -9.66 -6.13
N SER A 333 -24.92 -9.50 -6.29
CA SER A 333 -23.98 -9.36 -5.19
C SER A 333 -24.05 -7.95 -4.59
N THR A 334 -23.65 -7.84 -3.32
CA THR A 334 -23.46 -6.56 -2.63
C THR A 334 -21.97 -6.35 -2.36
N ILE A 335 -21.44 -5.22 -2.83
CA ILE A 335 -20.07 -4.81 -2.54
C ILE A 335 -20.08 -4.01 -1.24
N ARG A 336 -19.21 -4.37 -0.28
CA ARG A 336 -19.08 -3.66 1.00
C ARG A 336 -17.75 -2.95 1.06
N GLU A 337 -17.75 -1.68 0.71
CA GLU A 337 -16.55 -0.83 0.73
C GLU A 337 -16.30 -0.31 2.14
N TYR A 338 -15.27 -0.83 2.82
CA TYR A 338 -14.85 -0.35 4.13
C TYR A 338 -13.91 0.84 3.97
N LYS A 339 -14.33 1.98 4.52
CA LYS A 339 -13.56 3.22 4.54
C LYS A 339 -13.87 4.02 5.80
N ARG A 340 -13.12 5.09 6.03
CA ARG A 340 -13.44 6.05 7.08
C ARG A 340 -14.80 6.69 6.81
N LYS A 341 -15.67 6.67 7.82
CA LYS A 341 -16.93 7.41 7.87
C LYS A 341 -16.99 8.14 9.21
N ALA A 342 -17.04 9.46 9.16
CA ALA A 342 -16.82 10.30 10.32
C ALA A 342 -15.50 9.95 11.03
N GLN A 343 -15.58 9.46 12.28
CA GLN A 343 -14.43 9.13 13.13
C GLN A 343 -14.13 7.63 13.24
N GLY A 344 -14.79 6.76 12.48
CA GLY A 344 -14.53 5.32 12.51
C GLY A 344 -14.43 4.70 11.13
N ILE A 345 -14.04 3.43 11.07
CA ILE A 345 -14.10 2.61 9.85
C ILE A 345 -15.44 1.88 9.79
N SER A 346 -16.16 2.03 8.67
CA SER A 346 -17.45 1.38 8.48
C SER A 346 -17.67 0.98 7.03
N PRO A 347 -18.44 -0.09 6.75
CA PRO A 347 -18.80 -0.45 5.39
C PRO A 347 -19.81 0.53 4.79
N GLN A 348 -19.69 0.74 3.48
CA GLN A 348 -20.72 1.30 2.62
C GLN A 348 -21.11 0.26 1.58
N ASP A 349 -22.41 -0.01 1.47
CA ASP A 349 -22.92 -0.91 0.44
C ASP A 349 -22.95 -0.20 -0.92
N ILE A 350 -22.37 -0.85 -1.91
CA ILE A 350 -22.34 -0.42 -3.32
C ILE A 350 -23.03 -1.50 -4.13
N ARG A 351 -24.00 -1.08 -4.96
CA ARG A 351 -24.66 -1.97 -5.91
C ARG A 351 -23.89 -1.96 -7.23
N PRO A 352 -23.49 -3.12 -7.76
CA PRO A 352 -22.88 -3.17 -9.08
C PRO A 352 -23.90 -2.79 -10.17
N TYR A 353 -23.40 -2.26 -11.27
CA TYR A 353 -24.19 -2.07 -12.48
C TYR A 353 -24.69 -3.41 -13.02
N SER A 354 -25.88 -3.39 -13.63
CA SER A 354 -26.36 -4.53 -14.41
C SER A 354 -25.57 -4.67 -15.72
N ASP A 355 -25.59 -5.85 -16.34
CA ASP A 355 -24.93 -6.08 -17.64
C ASP A 355 -25.43 -5.10 -18.72
N THR A 356 -26.68 -4.67 -18.66
CA THR A 356 -27.26 -3.71 -19.61
C THR A 356 -26.78 -2.28 -19.38
N ASP A 357 -26.51 -1.91 -18.13
CA ASP A 357 -26.15 -0.54 -17.75
C ASP A 357 -24.62 -0.32 -17.74
N LEU A 358 -23.83 -1.38 -17.67
CA LEU A 358 -22.36 -1.33 -17.50
C LEU A 358 -21.62 -0.63 -18.65
N HIS A 359 -22.13 -0.73 -19.89
CA HIS A 359 -21.45 -0.20 -21.06
C HIS A 359 -21.41 1.33 -21.12
N ALA A 360 -22.46 2.01 -20.67
CA ALA A 360 -22.52 3.48 -20.69
C ALA A 360 -21.43 4.16 -19.84
N PRO A 361 -21.27 3.85 -18.54
CA PRO A 361 -20.20 4.41 -17.72
C PRO A 361 -18.81 3.99 -18.21
N ALA A 362 -18.64 2.77 -18.73
CA ALA A 362 -17.38 2.33 -19.35
C ALA A 362 -17.00 3.19 -20.56
N LYS A 363 -17.98 3.52 -21.41
CA LYS A 363 -17.77 4.37 -22.59
C LYS A 363 -17.49 5.82 -22.21
N GLU A 364 -18.13 6.32 -21.16
CA GLU A 364 -17.88 7.67 -20.65
C GLU A 364 -16.45 7.83 -20.17
N ILE A 365 -15.96 6.91 -19.32
CA ILE A 365 -14.59 6.98 -18.81
C ILE A 365 -13.55 6.80 -19.92
N ASP A 366 -13.78 5.89 -20.88
CA ASP A 366 -12.94 5.73 -22.08
C ASP A 366 -12.88 7.02 -22.91
N GLY A 367 -14.02 7.68 -23.12
CA GLY A 367 -14.07 8.97 -23.80
C GLY A 367 -13.30 10.07 -23.05
N ARG A 368 -13.41 10.12 -21.73
CA ARG A 368 -12.69 11.09 -20.88
C ARG A 368 -11.18 10.86 -20.90
N VAL A 369 -10.72 9.61 -20.75
CA VAL A 369 -9.30 9.26 -20.83
C VAL A 369 -8.75 9.53 -22.23
N GLY A 370 -9.48 9.16 -23.28
CA GLY A 370 -9.08 9.43 -24.66
C GLY A 370 -9.00 10.92 -24.99
N GLY A 371 -9.94 11.73 -24.49
CA GLY A 371 -9.91 13.19 -24.61
C GLY A 371 -8.72 13.81 -23.89
N LEU A 372 -8.47 13.37 -22.65
CA LEU A 372 -7.32 13.77 -21.85
C LEU A 372 -5.99 13.45 -22.56
N LEU A 373 -5.82 12.25 -23.09
CA LEU A 373 -4.59 11.85 -23.80
C LEU A 373 -4.34 12.72 -25.06
N LYS A 374 -5.40 13.06 -25.80
CA LYS A 374 -5.30 13.97 -26.96
C LYS A 374 -4.87 15.37 -26.53
N TRP A 375 -5.47 15.90 -25.46
CA TRP A 375 -5.10 17.20 -24.89
C TRP A 375 -3.65 17.19 -24.40
N ALA A 376 -3.24 16.15 -23.67
CA ALA A 376 -1.88 16.01 -23.15
C ALA A 376 -0.83 15.94 -24.26
N LYS A 377 -1.12 15.20 -25.34
CA LYS A 377 -0.26 15.13 -26.52
C LYS A 377 -0.07 16.50 -27.18
N SER A 378 -1.10 17.34 -27.20
CA SER A 378 -1.01 18.71 -27.75
C SER A 378 -0.11 19.64 -26.93
N LYS A 379 0.20 19.27 -25.68
CA LYS A 379 1.00 20.05 -24.73
C LYS A 379 2.30 19.37 -24.31
N ASP A 380 2.62 18.23 -24.91
CA ASP A 380 3.81 17.42 -24.63
C ASP A 380 3.98 17.09 -23.13
N LEU A 381 2.89 16.67 -22.46
CA LEU A 381 2.92 16.38 -21.03
C LEU A 381 3.51 15.00 -20.74
N ASN A 382 4.38 14.91 -19.73
CA ASN A 382 4.83 13.63 -19.22
C ASN A 382 3.68 12.87 -18.51
N PRO A 383 3.71 11.52 -18.47
CA PRO A 383 2.64 10.73 -17.88
C PRO A 383 2.33 11.04 -16.41
N SER A 384 3.35 11.31 -15.57
CA SER A 384 3.12 11.59 -14.14
C SER A 384 2.30 12.87 -13.92
N LEU A 385 2.63 13.92 -14.67
CA LEU A 385 1.89 15.18 -14.63
C LEU A 385 0.49 15.02 -15.22
N LEU A 386 0.37 14.33 -16.36
CA LEU A 386 -0.89 14.03 -17.02
C LEU A 386 -1.91 13.40 -16.06
N TRP A 387 -1.53 12.29 -15.44
CA TRP A 387 -2.43 11.55 -14.56
C TRP A 387 -2.74 12.34 -13.27
N SER A 388 -1.79 13.16 -12.79
CA SER A 388 -2.04 14.09 -11.67
C SER A 388 -3.09 15.15 -12.02
N LEU A 389 -3.07 15.68 -13.25
CA LEU A 389 -4.07 16.63 -13.74
C LEU A 389 -5.43 15.96 -13.98
N PHE A 390 -5.44 14.68 -14.36
CA PHE A 390 -6.68 13.93 -14.43
C PHE A 390 -7.29 13.66 -13.06
N ALA A 391 -6.46 13.29 -12.07
CA ALA A 391 -6.89 13.18 -10.68
C ALA A 391 -7.45 14.50 -10.15
N LEU A 392 -6.81 15.64 -10.48
CA LEU A 392 -7.37 16.96 -10.18
C LEU A 392 -8.77 17.12 -10.77
N SER A 393 -8.99 16.73 -12.03
CA SER A 393 -10.31 16.85 -12.67
C SER A 393 -11.39 16.05 -11.95
N LEU A 394 -11.05 14.84 -11.46
CA LEU A 394 -11.94 14.01 -10.67
C LEU A 394 -12.22 14.62 -9.30
N VAL A 395 -11.19 15.15 -8.65
CA VAL A 395 -11.34 15.82 -7.36
C VAL A 395 -12.24 17.05 -7.48
N LEU A 396 -12.04 17.89 -8.49
CA LEU A 396 -12.86 19.10 -8.67
C LEU A 396 -14.32 18.79 -8.97
N GLY A 397 -14.60 17.74 -9.74
CA GLY A 397 -15.98 17.33 -10.06
C GLY A 397 -16.81 16.91 -8.83
N GLU A 398 -16.15 16.52 -7.74
CA GLU A 398 -16.79 16.01 -6.51
C GLU A 398 -16.78 17.03 -5.35
N LEU A 399 -16.11 18.17 -5.51
CA LEU A 399 -15.98 19.18 -4.46
C LEU A 399 -16.95 20.34 -4.65
N ASN A 400 -17.71 20.65 -3.60
CA ASN A 400 -18.56 21.85 -3.54
C ASN A 400 -17.75 23.15 -3.50
N THR A 401 -16.48 23.09 -3.06
CA THR A 401 -15.58 24.24 -2.99
C THR A 401 -14.23 23.83 -3.51
N ALA A 402 -13.81 24.50 -4.57
CA ALA A 402 -12.53 24.23 -5.20
C ALA A 402 -11.37 24.67 -4.29
N PRO A 403 -10.27 23.89 -4.24
CA PRO A 403 -9.05 24.30 -3.56
C PRO A 403 -8.44 25.53 -4.26
N SER A 404 -7.51 26.22 -3.59
CA SER A 404 -6.79 27.33 -4.22
C SER A 404 -5.73 26.81 -5.19
N LEU A 405 -5.48 27.56 -6.28
CA LEU A 405 -4.43 27.20 -7.25
C LEU A 405 -3.06 26.97 -6.61
N PRO A 406 -2.58 27.80 -5.64
CA PRO A 406 -1.30 27.55 -4.99
C PRO A 406 -1.27 26.23 -4.22
N LEU A 407 -2.37 25.83 -3.59
CA LEU A 407 -2.46 24.55 -2.88
C LEU A 407 -2.39 23.38 -3.85
N VAL A 408 -3.12 23.44 -4.97
CA VAL A 408 -3.06 22.41 -6.01
C VAL A 408 -1.66 22.29 -6.60
N SER A 409 -1.01 23.42 -6.92
CA SER A 409 0.35 23.45 -7.46
C SER A 409 1.35 22.78 -6.51
N ARG A 410 1.22 23.03 -5.20
CA ARG A 410 2.03 22.38 -4.16
C ARG A 410 1.78 20.88 -4.09
N VAL A 411 0.53 20.45 -4.09
CA VAL A 411 0.16 19.02 -4.04
C VAL A 411 0.71 18.28 -5.26
N ILE A 412 0.53 18.79 -6.47
CA ILE A 412 1.06 18.15 -7.70
C ILE A 412 2.59 18.05 -7.65
N ASN A 413 3.28 19.05 -7.10
CA ASN A 413 4.74 19.04 -6.97
C ASN A 413 5.27 18.41 -5.67
N ALA A 414 4.40 17.74 -4.88
CA ALA A 414 4.73 17.18 -3.57
C ALA A 414 5.48 18.17 -2.64
N ASP A 415 5.15 19.46 -2.73
CA ASP A 415 5.80 20.56 -2.00
C ASP A 415 5.03 20.84 -0.70
N PHE A 416 5.25 19.98 0.30
CA PHE A 416 4.52 19.99 1.56
C PHE A 416 4.62 21.35 2.28
N ASP A 417 3.47 21.96 2.57
CA ASP A 417 3.38 23.28 3.18
C ASP A 417 3.06 23.27 4.67
N TYR A 418 3.14 22.10 5.32
CA TYR A 418 2.86 21.92 6.73
C TYR A 418 1.41 22.27 7.11
N THR A 419 0.44 21.97 6.25
CA THR A 419 -0.98 22.24 6.52
C THR A 419 -1.91 21.04 6.32
N TRP A 420 -2.99 20.99 7.10
CA TRP A 420 -4.05 19.99 6.93
C TRP A 420 -4.77 20.06 5.57
N PRO A 421 -5.06 21.24 4.99
CA PRO A 421 -5.54 21.33 3.61
C PRO A 421 -4.66 20.60 2.59
N PHE A 422 -3.33 20.69 2.71
CA PHE A 422 -2.43 19.93 1.84
C PHE A 422 -2.58 18.42 2.06
N VAL A 423 -2.57 17.97 3.32
CA VAL A 423 -2.73 16.55 3.67
C VAL A 423 -4.04 15.99 3.11
N GLN A 424 -5.15 16.71 3.31
CA GLN A 424 -6.45 16.31 2.80
C GLN A 424 -6.50 16.27 1.26
N LEU A 425 -5.98 17.29 0.58
CA LEU A 425 -5.99 17.33 -0.87
C LEU A 425 -5.09 16.23 -1.46
N THR A 426 -3.95 15.97 -0.83
CA THR A 426 -3.08 14.83 -1.17
C THR A 426 -3.84 13.51 -1.08
N ALA A 427 -4.54 13.25 0.03
CA ALA A 427 -5.34 12.04 0.19
C ALA A 427 -6.43 11.92 -0.90
N ARG A 428 -7.08 13.02 -1.29
CA ARG A 428 -8.08 13.03 -2.37
C ARG A 428 -7.47 12.68 -3.73
N PHE A 429 -6.29 13.20 -4.04
CA PHE A 429 -5.53 12.82 -5.24
C PHE A 429 -5.18 11.33 -5.22
N GLN A 430 -4.69 10.82 -4.10
CA GLN A 430 -4.37 9.40 -3.93
C GLN A 430 -5.62 8.52 -4.13
N ALA A 431 -6.78 8.90 -3.58
CA ALA A 431 -8.03 8.18 -3.76
C ALA A 431 -8.46 8.14 -5.24
N ALA A 432 -8.40 9.28 -5.95
CA ALA A 432 -8.71 9.34 -7.38
C ALA A 432 -7.78 8.45 -8.21
N MET A 433 -6.47 8.57 -7.99
CA MET A 433 -5.45 7.81 -8.71
C MET A 433 -5.54 6.31 -8.44
N TYR A 434 -5.78 5.91 -7.19
CA TYR A 434 -5.94 4.50 -6.85
C TYR A 434 -7.24 3.93 -7.44
N SER A 435 -8.32 4.71 -7.51
CA SER A 435 -9.56 4.30 -8.16
C SER A 435 -9.37 4.02 -9.66
N LEU A 436 -8.59 4.86 -10.36
CA LEU A 436 -8.19 4.63 -11.75
C LEU A 436 -7.35 3.35 -11.91
N ARG A 437 -6.42 3.12 -10.98
CA ARG A 437 -5.63 1.89 -10.94
C ARG A 437 -6.51 0.65 -10.73
N MET A 438 -7.49 0.72 -9.84
CA MET A 438 -8.48 -0.35 -9.65
C MET A 438 -9.21 -0.64 -10.97
N LEU A 439 -9.68 0.40 -11.66
CA LEU A 439 -10.34 0.24 -12.96
C LEU A 439 -9.42 -0.42 -14.00
N LYS A 440 -8.16 0.02 -14.12
CA LYS A 440 -7.18 -0.57 -15.04
C LYS A 440 -6.98 -2.07 -14.76
N GLN A 441 -6.70 -2.44 -13.52
CA GLN A 441 -6.42 -3.83 -13.17
C GLN A 441 -7.67 -4.72 -13.28
N MET A 442 -8.86 -4.25 -12.88
CA MET A 442 -10.11 -5.00 -13.06
C MET A 442 -10.47 -5.16 -14.53
N THR A 443 -10.19 -4.16 -15.36
CA THR A 443 -10.37 -4.23 -16.83
C THR A 443 -9.48 -5.31 -17.43
N GLU A 444 -8.23 -5.38 -17.01
CA GLU A 444 -7.28 -6.41 -17.45
C GLU A 444 -7.77 -7.82 -17.11
N ILE A 445 -8.22 -8.03 -15.87
CA ILE A 445 -8.79 -9.31 -15.42
C ILE A 445 -10.06 -9.65 -16.19
N TRP A 446 -10.96 -8.69 -16.38
CA TRP A 446 -12.19 -8.90 -17.13
C TRP A 446 -11.90 -9.36 -18.57
N LEU A 447 -10.93 -8.71 -19.25
CA LEU A 447 -10.52 -9.06 -20.60
C LEU A 447 -9.93 -10.47 -20.68
N ALA A 448 -9.20 -10.89 -19.64
CA ALA A 448 -8.58 -12.21 -19.50
C ALA A 448 -9.59 -13.33 -19.20
N VAL A 449 -10.64 -13.05 -18.43
CA VAL A 449 -11.74 -14.00 -18.16
C VAL A 449 -12.67 -14.15 -19.36
N ASN A 450 -12.91 -13.04 -20.08
CA ASN A 450 -13.92 -12.97 -21.15
C ASN A 450 -13.31 -12.98 -22.56
N GLN A 451 -12.23 -13.74 -22.78
CA GLN A 451 -11.47 -13.75 -24.03
C GLN A 451 -12.31 -14.07 -25.28
N HIS A 452 -13.31 -14.95 -25.13
CA HIS A 452 -14.14 -15.42 -26.23
C HIS A 452 -15.41 -14.58 -26.45
N ILE A 453 -15.72 -13.64 -25.54
CA ILE A 453 -16.94 -12.82 -25.64
C ILE A 453 -16.68 -11.66 -26.60
N GLN A 454 -17.44 -11.57 -27.70
CA GLN A 454 -17.43 -10.39 -28.56
C GLN A 454 -18.59 -9.46 -28.17
N SER A 455 -18.28 -8.29 -27.62
CA SER A 455 -19.29 -7.30 -27.20
C SER A 455 -18.77 -5.88 -27.37
N LYS A 456 -19.68 -4.90 -27.43
CA LYS A 456 -19.33 -3.47 -27.45
C LYS A 456 -18.50 -3.09 -26.21
N LEU A 457 -18.88 -3.63 -25.05
CA LEU A 457 -18.15 -3.49 -23.80
C LEU A 457 -16.70 -3.97 -23.92
N ARG A 458 -16.44 -5.14 -24.52
CA ARG A 458 -15.07 -5.61 -24.73
C ARG A 458 -14.25 -4.63 -25.55
N GLY A 459 -14.81 -4.10 -26.63
CA GLY A 459 -14.15 -3.09 -27.46
C GLY A 459 -13.77 -1.83 -26.68
N THR A 460 -14.71 -1.29 -25.89
CA THR A 460 -14.48 -0.16 -24.99
C THR A 460 -13.40 -0.46 -23.96
N LEU A 461 -13.47 -1.60 -23.28
CA LEU A 461 -12.52 -2.01 -22.25
C LEU A 461 -11.11 -2.27 -22.81
N SER A 462 -11.00 -2.82 -24.02
CA SER A 462 -9.71 -2.96 -24.72
C SER A 462 -9.12 -1.60 -25.09
N SER A 463 -9.95 -0.64 -25.53
CA SER A 463 -9.48 0.73 -25.77
C SER A 463 -8.99 1.39 -24.49
N LEU A 464 -9.79 1.31 -23.42
CA LEU A 464 -9.45 1.85 -22.11
C LEU A 464 -8.15 1.26 -21.56
N GLN A 465 -7.97 -0.06 -21.62
CA GLN A 465 -6.74 -0.73 -21.18
C GLN A 465 -5.50 -0.22 -21.94
N SER A 466 -5.62 -0.03 -23.26
CA SER A 466 -4.54 0.52 -24.08
C SER A 466 -4.23 1.97 -23.74
N GLN A 467 -5.26 2.79 -23.53
CA GLN A 467 -5.11 4.20 -23.16
C GLN A 467 -4.49 4.36 -21.75
N MET A 468 -4.82 3.49 -20.81
CA MET A 468 -4.29 3.50 -19.43
C MET A 468 -2.93 2.79 -19.30
N ALA A 469 -2.31 2.35 -20.41
CA ALA A 469 -1.04 1.62 -20.38
C ALA A 469 0.11 2.42 -19.76
N ASN A 470 0.09 3.75 -19.91
CA ASN A 470 1.11 4.64 -19.35
C ASN A 470 0.78 5.17 -17.94
N LEU A 471 -0.22 4.60 -17.25
CA LEU A 471 -0.52 4.93 -15.86
C LEU A 471 0.71 4.59 -14.99
N PRO A 472 1.33 5.58 -14.31
CA PRO A 472 2.58 5.33 -13.59
C PRO A 472 2.46 4.35 -12.40
N ALA A 473 3.62 3.92 -11.90
CA ALA A 473 3.72 3.08 -10.71
C ALA A 473 3.36 3.85 -9.42
N ILE A 474 3.13 3.13 -8.31
CA ILE A 474 2.82 3.78 -7.02
C ILE A 474 3.91 4.76 -6.61
N ALA A 475 5.17 4.32 -6.74
CA ALA A 475 6.33 5.12 -6.39
C ALA A 475 6.44 6.43 -7.20
N ASP A 476 5.78 6.50 -8.36
CA ASP A 476 5.77 7.67 -9.21
C ASP A 476 4.63 8.65 -8.96
N MET A 477 3.45 8.12 -8.62
CA MET A 477 2.24 8.93 -8.49
C MET A 477 1.90 9.30 -7.04
N PHE A 478 2.27 8.46 -6.09
CA PHE A 478 1.86 8.60 -4.69
C PHE A 478 3.02 9.18 -3.90
N PHE A 479 2.75 10.26 -3.18
CA PHE A 479 3.70 10.91 -2.30
C PHE A 479 3.16 11.01 -0.89
N VAL A 480 4.08 11.09 0.07
CA VAL A 480 3.77 11.14 1.50
C VAL A 480 4.05 12.55 2.03
N PRO A 481 3.14 13.18 2.78
CA PRO A 481 3.40 14.49 3.39
C PRO A 481 4.71 14.48 4.19
N GLY A 482 5.63 15.40 3.85
CA GLY A 482 6.96 15.49 4.47
C GLY A 482 8.10 14.79 3.71
N GLN A 483 7.81 14.14 2.58
CA GLN A 483 8.88 13.68 1.69
C GLN A 483 9.56 14.82 0.92
N SER A 484 10.67 14.52 0.24
CA SER A 484 11.33 15.48 -0.65
C SER A 484 10.39 15.97 -1.76
N LYS A 485 10.44 17.28 -2.04
CA LYS A 485 9.74 17.92 -3.15
C LYS A 485 10.06 17.23 -4.48
N ARG A 486 9.03 16.97 -5.29
CA ARG A 486 9.14 16.38 -6.63
C ARG A 486 8.57 17.35 -7.65
N LEU A 487 9.44 18.06 -8.37
CA LEU A 487 9.01 19.02 -9.38
C LEU A 487 8.54 18.28 -10.65
N LEU A 488 7.22 18.19 -10.86
CA LEU A 488 6.62 17.62 -12.06
C LEU A 488 6.49 18.64 -13.21
N ALA A 489 6.30 19.91 -12.86
CA ALA A 489 6.29 21.04 -13.79
C ALA A 489 6.68 22.33 -13.05
N ASP A 490 7.22 23.30 -13.78
CA ASP A 490 7.48 24.63 -13.24
C ASP A 490 6.17 25.35 -12.85
N HIS A 491 6.30 26.39 -12.03
CA HIS A 491 5.14 27.05 -11.44
C HIS A 491 4.20 27.70 -12.47
N GLU A 492 4.75 28.35 -13.49
CA GLU A 492 3.96 29.09 -14.49
C GLU A 492 3.24 28.14 -15.44
N GLN A 493 3.96 27.14 -15.95
CA GLN A 493 3.39 26.08 -16.80
C GLN A 493 2.30 25.33 -16.04
N LEU A 494 2.57 24.91 -14.80
CA LEU A 494 1.62 24.14 -14.01
C LEU A 494 0.37 24.97 -13.69
N LYS A 495 0.54 26.25 -13.35
CA LYS A 495 -0.58 27.13 -13.08
C LYS A 495 -1.52 27.25 -14.29
N ALA A 496 -0.98 27.47 -15.49
CA ALA A 496 -1.78 27.56 -16.72
C ALA A 496 -2.57 26.25 -16.97
N LEU A 497 -1.92 25.10 -16.79
CA LEU A 497 -2.58 23.79 -16.93
C LEU A 497 -3.70 23.59 -15.90
N ILE A 498 -3.48 23.97 -14.64
CA ILE A 498 -4.50 23.88 -13.59
C ILE A 498 -5.69 24.79 -13.92
N GLU A 499 -5.44 26.03 -14.36
CA GLU A 499 -6.50 26.98 -14.74
C GLU A 499 -7.37 26.44 -15.89
N GLU A 500 -6.76 25.81 -16.91
CA GLU A 500 -7.51 25.15 -17.99
C GLU A 500 -8.45 24.05 -17.46
N ILE A 501 -7.98 23.23 -16.51
CA ILE A 501 -8.81 22.18 -15.91
C ILE A 501 -9.97 22.80 -15.10
N TYR A 502 -9.73 23.86 -14.34
CA TYR A 502 -10.79 24.57 -13.59
C TYR A 502 -11.87 25.10 -14.53
N VAL A 503 -11.46 25.77 -15.61
CA VAL A 503 -12.36 26.29 -16.63
C VAL A 503 -13.16 25.17 -17.29
N SER A 504 -12.52 24.03 -17.60
CA SER A 504 -13.18 22.90 -18.25
C SER A 504 -14.31 22.28 -17.42
N ILE A 505 -14.22 22.38 -16.09
CA ILE A 505 -15.20 21.82 -15.13
C ILE A 505 -16.24 22.89 -14.73
N GLY A 506 -16.09 24.13 -15.18
CA GLY A 506 -16.99 25.23 -14.84
C GLY A 506 -16.74 25.81 -13.44
N VAL A 507 -15.54 25.62 -12.89
CA VAL A 507 -15.14 26.22 -11.61
C VAL A 507 -14.56 27.61 -11.87
N GLU A 508 -15.16 28.64 -11.30
CA GLU A 508 -14.58 29.99 -11.33
C GLU A 508 -13.23 30.00 -10.59
N VAL A 509 -12.17 30.35 -11.31
CA VAL A 509 -10.86 30.59 -10.70
C VAL A 509 -10.99 31.83 -9.82
N ALA A 510 -10.94 31.63 -8.50
CA ALA A 510 -10.88 32.74 -7.56
C ALA A 510 -9.64 33.58 -7.87
N THR A 511 -9.81 34.68 -8.60
CA THR A 511 -8.77 35.67 -8.78
C THR A 511 -8.35 36.10 -7.37
N GLU A 512 -7.05 35.99 -7.05
CA GLU A 512 -6.54 36.42 -5.75
C GLU A 512 -6.99 37.86 -5.52
N GLN A 513 -8.03 38.05 -4.71
CA GLN A 513 -8.34 39.36 -4.16
C GLN A 513 -7.24 39.67 -3.17
N VAL A 514 -6.13 40.21 -3.68
CA VAL A 514 -5.11 40.85 -2.87
C VAL A 514 -5.85 41.86 -2.02
N SER A 515 -5.99 41.56 -0.73
CA SER A 515 -6.64 42.43 0.25
C SER A 515 -6.27 43.88 -0.03
N ASN A 516 -7.24 44.78 -0.09
CA ASN A 516 -7.00 46.21 -0.31
C ASN A 516 -5.90 46.76 0.63
N LYS A 517 -5.71 46.13 1.80
CA LYS A 517 -4.63 46.43 2.75
C LYS A 517 -3.24 46.07 2.22
N LYS A 518 -3.09 44.92 1.53
CA LYS A 518 -1.84 44.44 0.91
C LYS A 518 -1.51 45.22 -0.37
N LYS A 519 -2.50 45.53 -1.21
CA LYS A 519 -2.35 46.47 -2.35
C LYS A 519 -1.89 47.86 -1.89
N LYS A 520 -2.53 48.42 -0.85
CA LYS A 520 -2.16 49.74 -0.30
C LYS A 520 -0.77 49.74 0.36
N ARG A 521 -0.35 48.62 0.95
CA ARG A 521 1.01 48.45 1.52
C ARG A 521 2.08 48.38 0.42
N GLN A 522 1.84 47.60 -0.64
CA GLN A 522 2.76 47.51 -1.78
C GLN A 522 2.86 48.83 -2.56
N ALA A 523 1.75 49.54 -2.75
CA ALA A 523 1.74 50.87 -3.38
C ALA A 523 2.56 51.90 -2.58
N ARG A 524 2.40 51.93 -1.25
CA ARG A 524 3.19 52.80 -0.36
C ARG A 524 4.68 52.47 -0.39
N GLU A 525 5.03 51.19 -0.49
CA GLU A 525 6.43 50.76 -0.55
C GLU A 525 7.08 51.10 -1.89
N ALA A 526 6.35 50.97 -2.99
CA ALA A 526 6.78 51.41 -4.32
C ALA A 526 6.97 52.93 -4.38
N GLU A 527 6.04 53.72 -3.81
CA GLU A 527 6.16 55.18 -3.73
C GLU A 527 7.36 55.61 -2.87
N ARG A 528 7.61 54.91 -1.76
CA ARG A 528 8.77 55.18 -0.89
C ARG A 528 10.10 54.84 -1.58
N LYS A 529 10.13 53.80 -2.41
CA LYS A 529 11.30 53.49 -3.26
C LYS A 529 11.50 54.56 -4.33
N LYS A 530 10.44 54.99 -5.01
CA LYS A 530 10.51 56.04 -6.04
C LYS A 530 11.03 57.37 -5.48
N ARG A 531 10.52 57.82 -4.33
CA ARG A 531 11.02 59.03 -3.64
C ARG A 531 12.49 58.94 -3.22
N LYS A 532 12.96 57.77 -2.79
CA LYS A 532 14.38 57.54 -2.47
C LYS A 532 15.27 57.62 -3.71
N THR A 533 14.78 57.17 -4.87
CA THR A 533 15.52 57.26 -6.13
C THR A 533 15.58 58.70 -6.65
N GLU A 534 14.47 59.45 -6.54
CA GLU A 534 14.40 60.87 -6.93
C GLU A 534 15.27 61.76 -6.03
N GLN A 535 15.31 61.51 -4.72
CA GLN A 535 16.20 62.22 -3.79
C GLN A 535 17.68 61.94 -4.09
N ARG A 536 18.04 60.71 -4.48
CA ARG A 536 19.41 60.36 -4.87
C ARG A 536 19.85 61.04 -6.18
N GLN A 537 18.92 61.30 -7.10
CA GLN A 537 19.19 62.01 -8.35
C GLN A 537 19.27 63.53 -8.17
N GLN A 538 18.60 64.11 -7.16
CA GLN A 538 18.73 65.53 -6.82
C GLN A 538 20.00 65.84 -6.03
N SER A 539 20.57 64.88 -5.29
CA SER A 539 21.85 65.03 -4.59
C SER A 539 23.09 64.83 -5.46
N SER A 540 22.93 64.58 -6.78
CA SER A 540 24.03 64.43 -7.74
C SER A 540 24.06 65.53 -8.82
N ARG A 541 23.38 66.65 -8.57
CA ARG A 541 23.55 67.93 -9.27
C ARG A 541 24.03 68.95 -8.25
#